data_AF-A0A835RGG0-F1
#
_entry.id   AF-A0A835RGG0-F1
#
_cell.length_a   1.000
_cell.length_b   1.000
_cell.length_c   1.000
_cell.angle_alpha   90.00
_cell.angle_beta   90.00
_cell.angle_gamma   90.00
#
_symmetry.space_group_name_H-M   'P 1'
#
loop_
_entity.id
_entity.type
_entity.pdbx_description
1 polymer ?
#
loop_
_entity_poly.entity_id
_entity_poly.type
_entity_poly.pdbx_seq_one_letter_code
_entity_poly.pdbx_strand_id
1 'polypeptide(L)'
;MAGRGTDIILGGNPKMLAKEILMDSLLPFMTQEAPNVETHGEPISQKGLSKVKVGPSSLALLAKTALMAKYVCKSEGNSWSYQKAKSTILESIELSSSVKIEELEKQMAEESEMYPLLPTIAFAYHSVLEDSELHCSNEGNEVKELGGLHVIGTSLHESRRIDNQLRGRAGRQGDPGSTRFMVSLQDEMFQKFNFNTEWAVKLISRITDNEDIPIEGHAVVKQLLDLQINVEKFFFGIRKSLVEFDEVLEVQRKHVYNLRQLMLTGEPGSCQEQIFQYMQAVVDEIVLGNSDPEKPPTYWKLGKILGEFIQIGEVLHDSFKGFTKQDVLSSLEEVYGSKFITVDTFSLPNLPMHPNGFRSIRKKVSSLKRWHAICEDDTLKKGRYQVTSNLLHKYLGDF
;
A
#
# COMPACT_ATOMS: atom_id res chain seq x y z
N MET A 1 -14.99 12.41 3.77
CA MET A 1 -14.02 12.47 2.65
C MET A 1 -14.78 12.27 1.34
N ALA A 2 -15.26 13.36 0.72
CA ALA A 2 -15.80 13.32 -0.63
C ALA A 2 -14.62 13.12 -1.59
N GLY A 3 -14.60 11.99 -2.29
CA GLY A 3 -13.51 11.65 -3.19
C GLY A 3 -13.44 12.64 -4.34
N ARG A 4 -12.32 13.39 -4.42
CA ARG A 4 -11.81 13.88 -5.69
C ARG A 4 -11.38 12.63 -6.48
N GLY A 5 -12.13 12.24 -7.49
CA GLY A 5 -11.77 11.08 -8.30
C GLY A 5 -12.73 10.91 -9.44
N THR A 6 -12.26 11.20 -10.66
CA THR A 6 -13.00 11.30 -11.93
C THR A 6 -13.98 12.48 -11.98
N ASP A 7 -13.48 13.67 -12.31
CA ASP A 7 -14.34 14.67 -12.94
C ASP A 7 -14.74 14.12 -14.30
N ILE A 8 -16.04 13.93 -14.53
CA ILE A 8 -16.54 13.61 -15.86
C ILE A 8 -16.46 14.92 -16.63
N ILE A 9 -15.52 15.02 -17.56
CA ILE A 9 -15.35 16.21 -18.40
C ILE A 9 -16.44 16.15 -19.48
N LEU A 10 -17.62 16.66 -19.14
CA LEU A 10 -18.77 16.78 -20.05
C LEU A 10 -18.80 18.18 -20.70
N GLY A 11 -17.66 18.69 -21.17
CA GLY A 11 -17.60 19.97 -21.89
C GLY A 11 -17.55 21.24 -21.03
N GLY A 12 -17.50 21.16 -19.70
CA GLY A 12 -17.53 22.35 -18.82
C GLY A 12 -16.17 22.96 -18.44
N ASN A 13 -15.07 22.65 -19.15
CA ASN A 13 -13.74 23.18 -18.83
C ASN A 13 -13.21 24.06 -19.98
N PRO A 14 -13.35 25.39 -19.89
CA PRO A 14 -12.91 26.33 -20.93
C PRO A 14 -11.45 26.17 -21.34
N LYS A 15 -10.55 25.94 -20.37
CA LYS A 15 -9.11 25.78 -20.63
C LYS A 15 -8.81 24.54 -21.46
N MET A 16 -9.54 23.46 -21.20
CA MET A 16 -9.36 22.20 -21.92
C MET A 16 -9.93 22.30 -23.34
N LEU A 17 -11.11 22.90 -23.51
CA LEU A 17 -11.69 23.17 -24.83
C LEU A 17 -10.81 24.09 -25.67
N ALA A 18 -10.34 25.20 -25.10
CA ALA A 18 -9.46 26.14 -25.81
C ALA A 18 -8.15 25.48 -26.25
N LYS A 19 -7.57 24.64 -25.37
CA LYS A 19 -6.39 23.84 -25.69
C LYS A 19 -6.67 22.88 -26.85
N GLU A 20 -7.78 22.16 -26.82
CA GLU A 20 -8.13 21.20 -27.88
C GLU A 20 -8.35 21.88 -29.23
N ILE A 21 -9.10 22.99 -29.26
CA ILE A 21 -9.31 23.82 -30.46
C ILE A 21 -7.97 24.29 -31.04
N LEU A 22 -7.06 24.72 -30.16
CA LEU A 22 -5.74 25.18 -30.55
C LEU A 22 -4.86 24.03 -31.07
N MET A 23 -4.90 22.86 -30.43
CA MET A 23 -4.19 21.67 -30.91
C MET A 23 -4.72 21.21 -32.27
N ASP A 24 -6.04 21.11 -32.44
CA ASP A 24 -6.69 20.69 -33.69
C ASP A 24 -6.40 21.66 -34.84
N SER A 25 -6.30 22.96 -34.56
CA SER A 25 -6.02 23.97 -35.58
C SER A 25 -4.54 24.07 -35.95
N LEU A 26 -3.60 23.80 -35.04
CA LEU A 26 -2.16 23.99 -35.28
C LEU A 26 -1.41 22.70 -35.66
N LEU A 27 -1.72 21.56 -35.02
CA LEU A 27 -0.99 20.30 -35.23
C LEU A 27 -0.92 19.85 -36.71
N PRO A 28 -1.99 19.99 -37.53
CA PRO A 28 -1.93 19.62 -38.95
C PRO A 28 -0.93 20.45 -39.78
N PHE A 29 -0.57 21.64 -39.31
CA PHE A 29 0.39 22.53 -39.99
C PHE A 29 1.82 22.38 -39.47
N MET A 30 1.99 21.76 -38.31
CA MET A 30 3.29 21.55 -37.66
C MET A 30 3.87 20.15 -37.92
N THR A 31 3.00 19.14 -38.08
CA THR A 31 3.40 17.72 -38.13
C THR A 31 2.61 16.94 -39.18
N GLN A 32 3.26 15.96 -39.82
CA GLN A 32 2.62 15.00 -40.74
C GLN A 32 2.50 13.59 -40.13
N GLU A 33 3.05 13.38 -38.94
CA GLU A 33 3.02 12.12 -38.20
C GLU A 33 1.63 11.89 -37.59
N ALA A 34 1.08 10.68 -37.74
CA ALA A 34 -0.14 10.29 -37.05
C ALA A 34 0.13 10.13 -35.54
N PRO A 35 -0.82 10.50 -34.66
CA PRO A 35 -0.66 10.32 -33.21
C PRO A 35 -0.54 8.83 -32.89
N ASN A 36 0.60 8.41 -32.35
CA ASN A 36 0.82 7.04 -31.89
C ASN A 36 0.05 6.79 -30.57
N VAL A 37 -1.01 6.00 -30.63
CA VAL A 37 -2.03 5.84 -29.56
C VAL A 37 -1.44 5.22 -28.28
N GLU A 38 -0.38 4.41 -28.38
CA GLU A 38 0.25 3.72 -27.24
C GLU A 38 1.12 4.65 -26.35
N THR A 39 1.68 5.72 -26.91
CA THR A 39 2.61 6.62 -26.18
C THR A 39 2.03 8.01 -25.89
N HIS A 40 0.99 8.43 -26.60
CA HIS A 40 0.49 9.81 -26.55
C HIS A 40 -0.83 10.01 -25.79
N GLY A 41 -1.39 8.92 -25.25
CA GLY A 41 -2.75 8.86 -24.70
C GLY A 41 -3.78 8.74 -25.81
N GLU A 42 -4.94 8.15 -25.51
CA GLU A 42 -6.04 8.09 -26.47
C GLU A 42 -6.35 9.50 -26.99
N PRO A 43 -6.47 9.71 -28.32
CA PRO A 43 -7.08 10.93 -28.82
C PRO A 43 -8.45 11.03 -28.16
N ILE A 44 -8.66 12.09 -27.39
CA ILE A 44 -9.92 12.32 -26.69
C ILE A 44 -11.01 12.21 -27.75
N SER A 45 -11.87 11.20 -27.59
CA SER A 45 -12.86 10.85 -28.59
C SER A 45 -13.67 12.09 -28.95
N GLN A 46 -13.48 12.60 -30.18
CA GLN A 46 -14.21 13.74 -30.77
C GLN A 46 -15.74 13.58 -30.75
N LYS A 47 -16.26 12.40 -30.39
CA LYS A 47 -17.68 12.02 -30.47
C LYS A 47 -18.59 12.58 -29.36
N GLY A 48 -18.15 13.53 -28.53
CA GLY A 48 -19.02 14.03 -27.46
C GLY A 48 -18.76 15.44 -26.91
N LEU A 49 -17.79 16.18 -27.43
CA LEU A 49 -17.51 17.54 -26.95
C LEU A 49 -18.37 18.57 -27.70
N SER A 50 -18.84 19.60 -27.00
CA SER A 50 -19.56 20.71 -27.61
C SER A 50 -18.65 21.40 -28.63
N LYS A 51 -19.13 21.53 -29.88
CA LYS A 51 -18.43 22.28 -30.92
C LYS A 51 -18.53 23.76 -30.57
N VAL A 52 -17.56 24.28 -29.84
CA VAL A 52 -17.45 25.70 -29.51
C VAL A 52 -17.45 26.51 -30.81
N LYS A 53 -18.41 27.43 -30.96
CA LYS A 53 -18.40 28.40 -32.06
C LYS A 53 -17.43 29.52 -31.70
N VAL A 54 -16.20 29.38 -32.18
CA VAL A 54 -15.14 30.39 -32.05
C VAL A 54 -15.53 31.65 -32.82
N GLY A 55 -15.29 32.83 -32.24
CA GLY A 55 -15.61 34.12 -32.85
C GLY A 55 -14.75 34.41 -34.09
N PRO A 56 -15.17 35.36 -34.96
CA PRO A 56 -14.44 35.69 -36.19
C PRO A 56 -13.04 36.27 -35.93
N SER A 57 -12.85 36.99 -34.81
CA SER A 57 -11.56 37.51 -34.35
C SER A 57 -10.59 36.39 -33.98
N SER A 58 -11.03 35.47 -33.11
CA SER A 58 -10.26 34.31 -32.67
C SER A 58 -9.94 33.37 -33.84
N LEU A 59 -10.87 33.18 -34.79
CA LEU A 59 -10.62 32.42 -36.02
C LEU A 59 -9.54 33.08 -36.90
N ALA A 60 -9.57 34.40 -37.05
CA ALA A 60 -8.55 35.12 -37.80
C ALA A 60 -7.16 35.00 -37.14
N LEU A 61 -7.10 35.07 -35.81
CA LEU A 61 -5.87 34.84 -35.05
C LEU A 61 -5.37 33.42 -35.20
N LEU A 62 -6.23 32.40 -35.05
CA LEU A 62 -5.88 31.00 -35.28
C LEU A 62 -5.36 30.74 -36.70
N ALA A 63 -5.95 31.38 -37.71
CA ALA A 63 -5.46 31.27 -39.09
C ALA A 63 -4.08 31.93 -39.25
N LYS A 64 -3.87 33.10 -38.64
CA LYS A 64 -2.57 33.79 -38.63
C LYS A 64 -1.50 32.95 -37.93
N THR A 65 -1.83 32.34 -36.79
CA THR A 65 -0.91 31.49 -36.02
C THR A 65 -0.60 30.18 -36.75
N ALA A 66 -1.58 29.57 -37.41
CA ALA A 66 -1.37 28.38 -38.23
C ALA A 66 -0.42 28.65 -39.42
N LEU A 67 -0.57 29.80 -40.09
CA LEU A 67 0.35 30.22 -41.15
C LEU A 67 1.76 30.47 -40.62
N MET A 68 1.88 31.12 -39.46
CA MET A 68 3.15 31.34 -38.76
C MET A 68 3.82 30.01 -38.38
N ALA A 69 3.07 29.08 -37.79
CA ALA A 69 3.54 27.75 -37.42
C ALA A 69 4.03 26.97 -38.64
N LYS A 70 3.28 27.02 -39.75
CA LYS A 70 3.68 26.41 -41.03
C LYS A 70 4.98 27.01 -41.58
N TYR A 71 5.16 28.33 -41.47
CA TYR A 71 6.37 29.01 -41.94
C TYR A 71 7.59 28.63 -41.10
N VAL A 72 7.47 28.70 -39.76
CA VAL A 72 8.54 28.34 -38.83
C VAL A 72 8.94 26.87 -38.97
N CYS A 73 7.96 25.96 -39.12
CA CYS A 73 8.24 24.55 -39.36
C CYS A 73 8.98 24.35 -40.69
N LYS A 74 8.64 25.09 -41.75
CA LYS A 74 9.36 25.03 -43.02
C LYS A 74 10.79 25.56 -42.94
N SER A 75 11.04 26.62 -42.17
CA SER A 75 12.40 27.15 -41.98
C SER A 75 13.30 26.23 -41.16
N GLU A 76 12.73 25.44 -40.23
CA GLU A 76 13.47 24.51 -39.36
C GLU A 76 13.60 23.08 -39.93
N GLY A 77 13.07 22.82 -41.14
CA GLY A 77 13.03 21.50 -41.77
C GLY A 77 11.61 20.94 -41.85
N ASN A 78 11.19 20.55 -43.06
CA ASN A 78 9.83 20.33 -43.58
C ASN A 78 8.70 19.71 -42.69
N SER A 79 8.96 19.23 -41.47
CA SER A 79 7.95 18.86 -40.47
C SER A 79 8.60 18.62 -39.09
N TRP A 80 8.00 19.13 -38.02
CA TRP A 80 8.40 18.75 -36.65
C TRP A 80 7.87 17.36 -36.28
N SER A 81 8.47 16.74 -35.26
CA SER A 81 7.90 15.54 -34.63
C SER A 81 6.65 15.90 -33.81
N TYR A 82 5.72 14.96 -33.65
CA TYR A 82 4.50 15.17 -32.85
C TYR A 82 4.80 15.64 -31.42
N GLN A 83 5.82 15.07 -30.78
CA GLN A 83 6.23 15.45 -29.43
C GLN A 83 6.74 16.89 -29.34
N LYS A 84 7.57 17.32 -30.30
CA LYS A 84 8.10 18.69 -30.34
C LYS A 84 6.99 19.70 -30.55
N ALA A 85 6.07 19.45 -31.49
CA ALA A 85 4.93 20.34 -31.71
C ALA A 85 4.01 20.43 -30.48
N LYS A 86 3.72 19.29 -29.84
CA LYS A 86 2.93 19.24 -28.61
C LYS A 86 3.60 19.99 -27.46
N SER A 87 4.91 19.81 -27.23
CA SER A 87 5.63 20.51 -26.16
C SER A 87 5.65 22.02 -26.39
N THR A 88 5.92 22.49 -27.61
CA THR A 88 5.93 23.93 -27.92
C THR A 88 4.56 24.57 -27.73
N ILE A 89 3.47 23.87 -28.10
CA ILE A 89 2.11 24.35 -27.82
C ILE A 89 1.88 24.44 -26.30
N LEU A 90 2.29 23.44 -25.53
CA LEU A 90 2.15 23.47 -24.06
C LEU A 90 2.97 24.60 -23.43
N GLU A 91 4.20 24.81 -23.86
CA GLU A 91 5.05 25.93 -23.42
C GLU A 91 4.38 27.28 -23.71
N SER A 92 3.78 27.44 -24.89
CA SER A 92 3.04 28.68 -25.22
C SER A 92 1.78 28.89 -24.37
N ILE A 93 1.10 27.81 -23.97
CA ILE A 93 -0.05 27.88 -23.06
C ILE A 93 0.43 28.27 -21.66
N GLU A 94 1.56 27.74 -21.19
CA GLU A 94 2.16 28.16 -19.91
C GLU A 94 2.57 29.64 -19.93
N LEU A 95 3.17 30.12 -21.03
CA LEU A 95 3.49 31.54 -21.22
C LEU A 95 2.24 32.42 -21.20
N SER A 96 1.12 31.98 -21.79
CA SER A 96 -0.14 32.73 -21.76
C SER A 96 -0.70 32.92 -20.34
N SER A 97 -0.31 32.06 -19.39
CA SER A 97 -0.75 32.15 -18.00
C SER A 97 0.14 33.06 -17.14
N SER A 98 1.38 33.33 -17.58
CA SER A 98 2.37 34.10 -16.82
C SER A 98 2.54 35.55 -17.31
N VAL A 99 2.26 35.81 -18.59
CA VAL A 99 2.46 37.13 -19.22
C VAL A 99 1.12 37.83 -19.46
N LYS A 100 1.05 39.15 -19.21
CA LYS A 100 -0.14 39.95 -19.51
C LYS A 100 -0.33 40.13 -21.02
N ILE A 101 -1.58 40.22 -21.48
CA ILE A 101 -1.95 40.37 -22.90
C ILE A 101 -1.22 41.55 -23.55
N GLU A 102 -1.13 42.70 -22.86
CA GLU A 102 -0.45 43.92 -23.35
C GLU A 102 1.05 43.74 -23.60
N GLU A 103 1.69 42.81 -22.90
CA GLU A 103 3.11 42.51 -23.02
C GLU A 103 3.36 41.46 -24.11
N LEU A 104 2.42 40.53 -24.31
CA LEU A 104 2.40 39.64 -25.48
C LEU A 104 2.21 40.42 -26.78
N GLU A 105 1.32 41.42 -26.80
CA GLU A 105 1.14 42.30 -27.96
C GLU A 105 2.41 43.08 -28.29
N LYS A 106 3.13 43.58 -27.28
CA LYS A 106 4.44 44.23 -27.47
C LYS A 106 5.49 43.26 -28.01
N GLN A 107 5.58 42.04 -27.47
CA GLN A 107 6.50 41.01 -27.98
C GLN A 107 6.18 40.54 -29.40
N MET A 108 4.92 40.65 -29.83
CA MET A 108 4.53 40.41 -31.23
C MET A 108 4.86 41.59 -32.15
N ALA A 109 4.94 42.82 -31.60
CA ALA A 109 5.22 44.05 -32.33
C ALA A 109 6.72 44.41 -32.36
N GLU A 110 7.52 43.89 -31.42
CA GLU A 110 8.97 44.00 -31.44
C GLU A 110 9.53 43.15 -32.59
N GLU A 111 9.73 43.81 -33.73
CA GLU A 111 10.39 43.30 -34.93
C GLU A 111 11.87 43.00 -34.65
N SER A 112 12.16 41.92 -33.92
CA SER A 112 13.44 41.23 -33.99
C SER A 112 13.33 40.12 -35.04
N GLU A 113 14.41 39.82 -35.77
CA GLU A 113 14.50 38.97 -36.98
C GLU A 113 14.00 37.51 -36.85
N MET A 114 13.35 37.17 -35.73
CA MET A 114 12.82 35.85 -35.40
C MET A 114 11.30 35.93 -35.23
N TYR A 115 10.57 35.30 -36.15
CA TYR A 115 9.12 35.10 -36.10
C TYR A 115 8.66 34.60 -34.71
N PRO A 116 7.98 35.42 -33.88
CA PRO A 116 7.68 35.06 -32.49
C PRO A 116 6.52 34.06 -32.41
N LEU A 117 6.81 32.78 -32.67
CA LEU A 117 5.81 31.71 -32.69
C LEU A 117 5.16 31.52 -31.31
N LEU A 118 5.94 31.47 -30.24
CA LEU A 118 5.42 31.23 -28.89
C LEU A 118 4.46 32.35 -28.41
N PRO A 119 4.83 33.66 -28.48
CA PRO A 119 3.90 34.74 -28.12
C PRO A 119 2.64 34.76 -28.98
N THR A 120 2.77 34.45 -30.27
CA THR A 120 1.65 34.43 -31.21
C THR A 120 0.66 33.31 -30.86
N ILE A 121 1.14 32.11 -30.53
CA ILE A 121 0.28 31.00 -30.07
C ILE A 121 -0.36 31.34 -28.71
N ALA A 122 0.40 31.92 -27.78
CA ALA A 122 -0.10 32.34 -26.47
C ALA A 122 -1.25 33.37 -26.59
N PHE A 123 -1.12 34.34 -27.50
CA PHE A 123 -2.15 35.34 -27.76
C PHE A 123 -3.42 34.72 -28.36
N ALA A 124 -3.26 33.81 -29.35
CA ALA A 124 -4.39 33.10 -29.93
C ALA A 124 -5.10 32.18 -28.93
N TYR A 125 -4.34 31.52 -28.04
CA TYR A 125 -4.91 30.74 -26.95
C TYR A 125 -5.79 31.60 -26.04
N HIS A 126 -5.33 32.81 -25.69
CA HIS A 126 -6.10 33.73 -24.84
C HIS A 126 -7.44 34.12 -25.48
N SER A 127 -7.42 34.51 -26.75
CA SER A 127 -8.63 34.86 -27.50
C SER A 127 -9.62 33.70 -27.59
N VAL A 128 -9.11 32.48 -27.84
CA VAL A 128 -9.96 31.27 -27.89
C VAL A 128 -10.47 30.87 -26.51
N LEU A 129 -9.68 31.13 -25.45
CA LEU A 129 -10.10 30.89 -24.07
C LEU A 129 -11.29 31.78 -23.69
N GLU A 130 -11.25 33.08 -24.04
CA GLU A 130 -12.38 33.99 -23.80
C GLU A 130 -13.66 33.51 -24.49
N ASP A 131 -13.58 33.13 -25.78
CA ASP A 131 -14.71 32.57 -26.52
C ASP A 131 -15.22 31.27 -25.88
N SER A 132 -14.31 30.42 -25.40
CA SER A 132 -14.64 29.16 -24.73
C SER A 132 -15.29 29.38 -23.37
N GLU A 133 -14.84 30.38 -22.61
CA GLU A 133 -15.45 30.78 -21.32
C GLU A 133 -16.86 31.31 -21.51
N LEU A 134 -17.07 32.17 -22.52
CA LEU A 134 -18.39 32.67 -22.88
C LEU A 134 -19.32 31.53 -23.31
N HIS A 135 -18.82 30.63 -24.16
CA HIS A 135 -19.59 29.47 -24.61
C HIS A 135 -19.99 28.56 -23.44
N CYS A 136 -19.04 28.20 -22.57
CA CYS A 136 -19.31 27.36 -21.39
C CYS A 136 -20.28 28.02 -20.41
N SER A 137 -20.22 29.34 -20.25
CA SER A 137 -21.14 30.10 -19.39
C SER A 137 -22.57 30.03 -19.94
N ASN A 138 -22.74 30.24 -21.25
CA ASN A 138 -24.04 30.17 -21.91
C ASN A 138 -24.63 28.76 -21.89
N GLU A 139 -23.85 27.75 -22.29
CA GLU A 139 -24.24 26.34 -22.24
C GLU A 139 -24.56 25.91 -20.79
N GLY A 140 -23.77 26.36 -19.82
CA GLY A 140 -24.01 26.11 -18.41
C GLY A 140 -25.36 26.66 -17.92
N ASN A 141 -25.75 27.86 -18.36
CA ASN A 141 -27.07 28.42 -18.02
C ASN A 141 -28.20 27.64 -18.69
N GLU A 142 -28.07 27.30 -19.98
CA GLU A 142 -29.07 26.50 -20.72
C GLU A 142 -29.28 25.13 -20.05
N VAL A 143 -28.19 24.45 -19.68
CA VAL A 143 -28.26 23.15 -18.98
C VAL A 143 -28.96 23.28 -17.62
N LYS A 144 -28.72 24.38 -16.88
CA LYS A 144 -29.42 24.63 -15.61
C LYS A 144 -30.92 24.85 -15.81
N GLU A 145 -31.30 25.58 -16.85
CA GLU A 145 -32.72 25.79 -17.21
C GLU A 145 -33.41 24.48 -17.59
N LEU A 146 -32.70 23.54 -18.22
CA LEU A 146 -33.19 22.21 -18.57
C LEU A 146 -33.26 21.22 -17.38
N GLY A 147 -32.89 21.65 -16.16
CA GLY A 147 -32.94 20.81 -14.95
C GLY A 147 -31.61 20.14 -14.58
N GLY A 148 -30.52 20.48 -15.29
CA GLY A 148 -29.15 20.09 -14.96
C GLY A 148 -28.81 18.63 -15.27
N LEU A 149 -27.75 18.13 -14.63
CA LEU A 149 -27.24 16.78 -14.91
C LEU A 149 -28.23 15.71 -14.40
N HIS A 150 -28.68 14.84 -15.31
CA HIS A 150 -29.42 13.63 -14.99
C HIS A 150 -28.48 12.42 -14.90
N VAL A 151 -28.43 11.77 -13.74
CA VAL A 151 -27.60 10.58 -13.51
C VAL A 151 -28.49 9.34 -13.49
N ILE A 152 -28.19 8.38 -14.36
CA ILE A 152 -28.88 7.09 -14.41
C ILE A 152 -27.94 6.01 -13.86
N GLY A 153 -28.33 5.38 -12.76
CA GLY A 153 -27.69 4.17 -12.26
C GLY A 153 -28.37 2.96 -12.88
N THR A 154 -27.64 2.14 -13.61
CA THR A 154 -28.19 0.95 -14.31
C THR A 154 -28.33 -0.27 -13.40
N SER A 155 -27.68 -0.24 -12.25
CA SER A 155 -27.71 -1.29 -11.23
C SER A 155 -27.33 -0.67 -9.88
N LEU A 156 -27.60 -1.39 -8.80
CA LEU A 156 -27.14 -1.03 -7.46
C LEU A 156 -25.80 -1.68 -7.15
N HIS A 157 -24.89 -0.93 -6.56
CA HIS A 157 -23.64 -1.49 -6.04
C HIS A 157 -23.88 -2.18 -4.69
N GLU A 158 -23.04 -3.15 -4.36
CA GLU A 158 -22.97 -3.77 -3.03
C GLU A 158 -22.66 -2.76 -1.90
N SER A 159 -22.15 -1.58 -2.25
CA SER A 159 -21.90 -0.51 -1.28
C SER A 159 -22.64 0.75 -1.67
N ARG A 160 -23.47 1.21 -0.74
CA ARG A 160 -24.23 2.45 -0.84
C ARG A 160 -23.33 3.67 -1.01
N ARG A 161 -22.09 3.62 -0.52
CA ARG A 161 -21.11 4.70 -0.71
C ARG A 161 -20.83 4.96 -2.18
N ILE A 162 -20.69 3.92 -2.99
CA ILE A 162 -20.37 4.05 -4.43
C ILE A 162 -21.59 4.59 -5.19
N ASP A 163 -22.79 4.12 -4.86
CA ASP A 163 -24.02 4.66 -5.44
C ASP A 163 -24.23 6.13 -5.07
N ASN A 164 -23.94 6.52 -3.82
CA ASN A 164 -23.98 7.91 -3.39
C ASN A 164 -22.91 8.77 -4.08
N GLN A 165 -21.76 8.20 -4.45
CA GLN A 165 -20.76 8.91 -5.26
C GLN A 165 -21.30 9.19 -6.66
N LEU A 166 -21.94 8.20 -7.29
CA LEU A 166 -22.59 8.37 -8.59
C LEU A 166 -23.69 9.44 -8.51
N ARG A 167 -24.53 9.37 -7.46
CA ARG A 167 -25.59 10.36 -7.19
C ARG A 167 -25.03 11.77 -7.00
N GLY A 168 -23.95 11.90 -6.23
CA GLY A 168 -23.28 13.17 -5.95
C GLY A 168 -22.55 13.80 -7.15
N ARG A 169 -22.62 13.19 -8.33
CA ARG A 169 -22.19 13.81 -9.59
C ARG A 169 -23.19 14.87 -10.05
N ALA A 170 -24.48 14.68 -9.78
CA ALA A 170 -25.51 15.70 -10.01
C ALA A 170 -25.63 16.64 -8.79
N GLY A 171 -26.16 17.84 -9.02
CA GLY A 171 -26.50 18.78 -7.94
C GLY A 171 -25.32 19.39 -7.18
N ARG A 172 -24.15 19.49 -7.83
CA ARG A 172 -22.96 20.09 -7.20
C ARG A 172 -23.18 21.59 -6.98
N GLN A 173 -22.68 22.13 -5.86
CA GLN A 173 -22.79 23.56 -5.52
C GLN A 173 -24.22 24.12 -5.53
N GLY A 174 -25.25 23.27 -5.37
CA GLY A 174 -26.65 23.69 -5.43
C GLY A 174 -27.21 23.83 -6.84
N ASP A 175 -26.49 23.41 -7.88
CA ASP A 175 -27.02 23.32 -9.24
C ASP A 175 -28.24 22.37 -9.29
N PRO A 176 -29.17 22.58 -10.22
CA PRO A 176 -30.23 21.60 -10.48
C PRO A 176 -29.63 20.28 -10.98
N GLY A 177 -30.29 19.18 -10.68
CA GLY A 177 -29.87 17.86 -11.10
C GLY A 177 -30.81 16.80 -10.57
N SER A 178 -30.82 15.66 -11.23
CA SER A 178 -31.70 14.56 -10.88
C SER A 178 -31.00 13.22 -11.03
N THR A 179 -31.44 12.23 -10.26
CA THR A 179 -30.80 10.91 -10.24
C THR A 179 -31.86 9.84 -10.21
N ARG A 180 -31.75 8.83 -11.07
CA ARG A 180 -32.67 7.69 -11.13
C ARG A 180 -31.87 6.40 -11.19
N PHE A 181 -32.17 5.46 -10.29
CA PHE A 181 -31.59 4.13 -10.33
C PHE A 181 -32.62 3.17 -10.91
N MET A 182 -32.21 2.42 -11.92
CA MET A 182 -32.93 1.32 -12.53
C MET A 182 -32.30 0.03 -12.03
N VAL A 183 -33.13 -0.92 -11.66
CA VAL A 183 -32.67 -2.13 -10.98
C VAL A 183 -33.49 -3.31 -11.48
N SER A 184 -32.81 -4.39 -11.82
CA SER A 184 -33.45 -5.64 -12.21
C SER A 184 -33.30 -6.68 -11.09
N LEU A 185 -34.33 -7.49 -10.89
CA LEU A 185 -34.26 -8.65 -10.00
C LEU A 185 -33.25 -9.70 -10.51
N GLN A 186 -32.86 -9.63 -11.78
CA GLN A 186 -31.84 -10.48 -12.36
C GLN A 186 -30.42 -9.95 -12.13
N ASP A 187 -30.23 -8.78 -11.52
CA ASP A 187 -28.89 -8.23 -11.28
C ASP A 187 -28.11 -9.09 -10.28
N GLU A 188 -26.78 -9.13 -10.44
CA GLU A 188 -25.86 -9.95 -9.67
C GLU A 188 -26.00 -9.79 -8.16
N MET A 189 -26.30 -8.56 -7.71
CA MET A 189 -26.50 -8.24 -6.30
C MET A 189 -27.71 -9.01 -5.72
N PHE A 190 -28.82 -9.13 -6.44
CA PHE A 190 -29.96 -9.93 -5.99
C PHE A 190 -29.66 -11.42 -6.06
N GLN A 191 -28.95 -11.87 -7.11
CA GLN A 191 -28.59 -13.28 -7.26
C GLN A 191 -27.71 -13.80 -6.12
N LYS A 192 -26.69 -13.03 -5.72
CA LYS A 192 -25.72 -13.45 -4.70
C LYS A 192 -26.31 -13.44 -3.29
N PHE A 193 -27.15 -12.46 -3.00
CA PHE A 193 -27.76 -12.28 -1.68
C PHE A 193 -29.22 -12.82 -1.64
N ASN A 194 -29.54 -13.68 -2.63
CA ASN A 194 -30.83 -14.27 -3.03
C ASN A 194 -31.99 -14.31 -2.01
N PHE A 195 -33.12 -13.74 -2.45
CA PHE A 195 -34.56 -14.09 -2.39
C PHE A 195 -35.21 -14.87 -1.21
N ASN A 196 -34.54 -15.21 -0.12
CA ASN A 196 -35.21 -15.81 1.05
C ASN A 196 -36.02 -14.79 1.87
N THR A 197 -36.18 -13.59 1.36
CA THR A 197 -37.04 -12.59 1.95
C THR A 197 -38.42 -12.66 1.29
N GLU A 198 -39.44 -12.99 2.08
CA GLU A 198 -40.84 -13.09 1.63
C GLU A 198 -41.32 -11.89 0.78
N TRP A 199 -40.73 -10.71 0.99
CA TRP A 199 -41.05 -9.51 0.22
C TRP A 199 -40.61 -9.59 -1.24
N ALA A 200 -39.47 -10.20 -1.53
CA ALA A 200 -38.93 -10.29 -2.89
C ALA A 200 -39.74 -11.29 -3.72
N VAL A 201 -40.16 -12.41 -3.10
CA VAL A 201 -41.12 -13.36 -3.69
C VAL A 201 -42.49 -12.71 -3.95
N LYS A 202 -43.00 -11.91 -3.01
CA LYS A 202 -44.24 -11.11 -3.18
C LYS A 202 -44.11 -10.03 -4.25
N LEU A 203 -42.91 -9.51 -4.49
CA LEU A 203 -42.63 -8.55 -5.56
C LEU A 203 -42.62 -9.26 -6.91
N ILE A 204 -41.89 -10.37 -7.02
CA ILE A 204 -41.84 -11.24 -8.21
C ILE A 204 -43.24 -11.66 -8.62
N SER A 205 -44.05 -12.14 -7.67
CA SER A 205 -45.42 -12.59 -7.99
C SER A 205 -46.33 -11.48 -8.53
N ARG A 206 -46.07 -10.20 -8.21
CA ARG A 206 -46.80 -9.07 -8.79
C ARG A 206 -46.26 -8.65 -10.16
N ILE A 207 -44.98 -8.92 -10.44
CA ILE A 207 -44.33 -8.62 -11.73
C ILE A 207 -44.84 -9.57 -12.81
N THR A 208 -45.02 -10.86 -12.49
CA THR A 208 -45.44 -11.88 -13.46
C THR A 208 -46.82 -11.61 -14.07
N ASP A 209 -47.67 -10.80 -13.43
CA ASP A 209 -48.99 -10.43 -13.94
C ASP A 209 -48.98 -9.20 -14.88
N ASN A 210 -47.92 -8.37 -14.86
CA ASN A 210 -47.79 -7.16 -15.70
C ASN A 210 -46.31 -6.84 -15.99
N GLU A 211 -45.73 -7.49 -17.00
CA GLU A 211 -44.29 -7.42 -17.29
C GLU A 211 -43.78 -6.02 -17.72
N ASP A 212 -44.65 -5.17 -18.28
CA ASP A 212 -44.25 -3.88 -18.88
C ASP A 212 -44.38 -2.66 -17.96
N ILE A 213 -44.85 -2.83 -16.71
CA ILE A 213 -45.11 -1.70 -15.81
C ILE A 213 -43.96 -1.54 -14.81
N PRO A 214 -43.28 -0.36 -14.76
CA PRO A 214 -42.24 -0.12 -13.78
C PRO A 214 -42.83 -0.12 -12.36
N ILE A 215 -42.19 -0.86 -11.46
CA ILE A 215 -42.58 -0.85 -10.05
C ILE A 215 -41.95 0.36 -9.38
N GLU A 216 -42.80 1.33 -9.05
CA GLU A 216 -42.42 2.50 -8.27
C GLU A 216 -43.11 2.49 -6.91
N GLY A 217 -42.36 2.79 -5.85
CA GLY A 217 -42.93 2.90 -4.51
C GLY A 217 -41.90 3.07 -3.41
N HIS A 218 -42.20 3.95 -2.45
CA HIS A 218 -41.31 4.20 -1.30
C HIS A 218 -40.99 2.93 -0.48
N ALA A 219 -41.94 1.99 -0.41
CA ALA A 219 -41.73 0.72 0.30
C ALA A 219 -40.64 -0.15 -0.36
N VAL A 220 -40.61 -0.21 -1.69
CA VAL A 220 -39.60 -0.98 -2.44
C VAL A 220 -38.22 -0.34 -2.27
N VAL A 221 -38.14 0.99 -2.39
CA VAL A 221 -36.90 1.74 -2.16
C VAL A 221 -36.33 1.47 -0.76
N LYS A 222 -37.18 1.45 0.27
CA LYS A 222 -36.75 1.13 1.64
C LYS A 222 -36.18 -0.28 1.76
N GLN A 223 -36.86 -1.28 1.18
CA GLN A 223 -36.39 -2.67 1.20
C GLN A 223 -35.06 -2.86 0.46
N LEU A 224 -34.89 -2.17 -0.67
CA LEU A 224 -33.62 -2.15 -1.41
C LEU A 224 -32.47 -1.56 -0.58
N LEU A 225 -32.73 -0.45 0.14
CA LEU A 225 -31.73 0.15 1.03
C LEU A 225 -31.38 -0.78 2.20
N ASP A 226 -32.36 -1.44 2.80
CA ASP A 226 -32.13 -2.41 3.89
C ASP A 226 -31.30 -3.60 3.41
N LEU A 227 -31.54 -4.08 2.18
CA LEU A 227 -30.73 -5.12 1.56
C LEU A 227 -29.27 -4.65 1.37
N GLN A 228 -29.04 -3.45 0.83
CA GLN A 228 -27.69 -2.90 0.71
C GLN A 228 -26.97 -2.79 2.06
N ILE A 229 -27.67 -2.38 3.13
CA ILE A 229 -27.10 -2.32 4.48
C ILE A 229 -26.67 -3.72 4.96
N ASN A 230 -27.47 -4.76 4.68
CA ASN A 230 -27.12 -6.12 5.05
C ASN A 230 -25.92 -6.65 4.27
N VAL A 231 -25.83 -6.33 2.98
CA VAL A 231 -24.65 -6.63 2.14
C VAL A 231 -23.40 -5.95 2.70
N GLU A 232 -23.49 -4.66 3.05
CA GLU A 232 -22.37 -3.94 3.65
C GLU A 232 -21.93 -4.56 4.98
N LYS A 233 -22.88 -5.00 5.82
CA LYS A 233 -22.58 -5.71 7.09
C LYS A 233 -21.88 -7.04 6.84
N PHE A 234 -22.29 -7.79 5.83
CA PHE A 234 -21.64 -9.05 5.45
C PHE A 234 -20.16 -8.83 5.10
N PHE A 235 -19.87 -7.88 4.20
CA PHE A 235 -18.50 -7.54 3.82
C PHE A 235 -17.71 -6.91 4.97
N PHE A 236 -18.37 -6.13 5.84
CA PHE A 236 -17.75 -5.61 7.05
C PHE A 236 -17.30 -6.74 7.98
N GLY A 237 -18.13 -7.78 8.17
CA GLY A 237 -17.78 -8.96 8.96
C GLY A 237 -16.54 -9.68 8.43
N ILE A 238 -16.45 -9.88 7.12
CA ILE A 238 -15.26 -10.48 6.47
C ILE A 238 -14.02 -9.63 6.75
N ARG A 239 -14.11 -8.31 6.52
CA ARG A 239 -12.98 -7.39 6.77
C ARG A 239 -12.58 -7.37 8.24
N LYS A 240 -13.54 -7.40 9.16
CA LYS A 240 -13.26 -7.45 10.59
C LYS A 240 -12.48 -8.69 10.97
N SER A 241 -12.89 -9.87 10.47
CA SER A 241 -12.15 -11.11 10.71
C SER A 241 -10.72 -11.04 10.14
N LEU A 242 -10.54 -10.46 8.95
CA LEU A 242 -9.19 -10.25 8.39
C LEU A 242 -8.33 -9.32 9.25
N VAL A 243 -8.90 -8.25 9.81
CA VAL A 243 -8.20 -7.35 10.73
C VAL A 243 -7.84 -8.07 12.03
N GLU A 244 -8.75 -8.85 12.60
CA GLU A 244 -8.49 -9.64 13.81
C GLU A 244 -7.34 -10.64 13.61
N PHE A 245 -7.22 -11.25 12.41
CA PHE A 245 -6.05 -12.08 12.07
C PHE A 245 -4.77 -11.27 11.94
N ASP A 246 -4.83 -10.09 11.31
CA ASP A 246 -3.66 -9.22 11.16
C ASP A 246 -3.19 -8.65 12.50
N GLU A 247 -4.07 -8.43 13.48
CA GLU A 247 -3.71 -8.02 14.84
C GLU A 247 -2.78 -9.03 15.51
N VAL A 248 -3.03 -10.34 15.35
CA VAL A 248 -2.15 -11.39 15.87
C VAL A 248 -0.78 -11.35 15.17
N LEU A 249 -0.77 -11.21 13.85
CA LEU A 249 0.46 -11.09 13.08
C LEU A 249 1.22 -9.82 13.43
N GLU A 250 0.54 -8.72 13.74
CA GLU A 250 1.16 -7.45 14.09
C GLU A 250 1.91 -7.54 15.41
N VAL A 251 1.36 -8.23 16.43
CA VAL A 251 2.06 -8.48 17.69
C VAL A 251 3.36 -9.27 17.44
N GLN A 252 3.29 -10.30 16.59
CA GLN A 252 4.47 -11.10 16.22
C GLN A 252 5.49 -10.26 15.43
N ARG A 253 5.05 -9.51 14.41
CA ARG A 253 5.89 -8.61 13.61
C ARG A 253 6.59 -7.60 14.49
N LYS A 254 5.86 -6.96 15.42
CA LYS A 254 6.41 -5.97 16.35
C LYS A 254 7.48 -6.59 17.25
N HIS A 255 7.26 -7.79 17.79
CA HIS A 255 8.28 -8.47 18.59
C HIS A 255 9.56 -8.75 17.79
N VAL A 256 9.40 -9.34 16.59
CA VAL A 256 10.54 -9.66 15.72
C VAL A 256 11.28 -8.41 15.26
N TYR A 257 10.56 -7.35 14.89
CA TYR A 257 11.17 -6.10 14.46
C TYR A 257 11.84 -5.36 15.61
N ASN A 258 11.29 -5.40 16.82
CA ASN A 258 11.97 -4.85 17.99
C ASN A 258 13.27 -5.61 18.28
N LEU A 259 13.25 -6.95 18.24
CA LEU A 259 14.46 -7.75 18.42
C LEU A 259 15.49 -7.44 17.32
N ARG A 260 15.06 -7.40 16.06
CA ARG A 260 15.93 -7.04 14.93
C ARG A 260 16.53 -5.65 15.11
N GLN A 261 15.74 -4.67 15.52
CA GLN A 261 16.21 -3.32 15.75
C GLN A 261 17.24 -3.28 16.88
N LEU A 262 16.98 -3.96 18.00
CA LEU A 262 17.94 -4.09 19.11
C LEU A 262 19.26 -4.71 18.64
N MET A 263 19.21 -5.74 17.80
CA MET A 263 20.42 -6.36 17.25
C MET A 263 21.19 -5.44 16.29
N LEU A 264 20.49 -4.61 15.51
CA LEU A 264 21.11 -3.71 14.52
C LEU A 264 21.65 -2.41 15.14
N THR A 265 20.96 -1.86 16.15
CA THR A 265 21.31 -0.55 16.76
C THR A 265 21.86 -0.66 18.18
N GLY A 266 21.77 -1.82 18.81
CA GLY A 266 22.23 -2.02 20.18
C GLY A 266 23.75 -1.92 20.31
N GLU A 267 24.22 -1.45 21.46
CA GLU A 267 25.62 -1.54 21.80
C GLU A 267 26.05 -3.02 21.82
N PRO A 268 27.28 -3.34 21.38
CA PRO A 268 27.76 -4.72 21.30
C PRO A 268 27.63 -5.50 22.62
N GLY A 269 27.68 -4.80 23.77
CA GLY A 269 27.48 -5.42 25.09
C GLY A 269 26.04 -5.89 25.37
N SER A 270 25.02 -5.19 24.87
CA SER A 270 23.61 -5.53 25.11
C SER A 270 23.14 -6.70 24.22
N CYS A 271 23.59 -6.72 22.96
CA CYS A 271 23.35 -7.83 22.03
C CYS A 271 23.94 -9.14 22.58
N GLN A 272 25.15 -9.07 23.14
CA GLN A 272 25.82 -10.20 23.77
C GLN A 272 25.05 -10.76 24.97
N GLU A 273 24.49 -9.91 25.82
CA GLU A 273 23.67 -10.33 26.96
C GLU A 273 22.37 -11.02 26.51
N GLN A 274 21.71 -10.55 25.45
CA GLN A 274 20.51 -11.18 24.90
C GLN A 274 20.81 -12.55 24.27
N ILE A 275 21.88 -12.67 23.49
CA ILE A 275 22.32 -13.95 22.92
C ILE A 275 22.56 -14.97 24.03
N PHE A 276 23.17 -14.54 25.13
CA PHE A 276 23.39 -15.40 26.28
C PHE A 276 22.12 -15.83 27.00
N GLN A 277 21.11 -14.97 27.09
CA GLN A 277 19.81 -15.36 27.62
C GLN A 277 19.15 -16.43 26.75
N TYR A 278 19.25 -16.31 25.42
CA TYR A 278 18.75 -17.33 24.50
C TYR A 278 19.53 -18.65 24.59
N MET A 279 20.86 -18.60 24.66
CA MET A 279 21.69 -19.79 24.85
C MET A 279 21.36 -20.50 26.17
N GLN A 280 21.21 -19.74 27.26
CA GLN A 280 20.85 -20.30 28.56
C GLN A 280 19.46 -20.94 28.52
N ALA A 281 18.48 -20.29 27.89
CA ALA A 281 17.12 -20.84 27.76
C ALA A 281 17.10 -22.18 26.99
N VAL A 282 17.90 -22.31 25.93
CA VAL A 282 18.04 -23.56 25.17
C VAL A 282 18.69 -24.65 26.04
N VAL A 283 19.73 -24.31 26.80
CA VAL A 283 20.38 -25.25 27.72
C VAL A 283 19.45 -25.68 28.84
N ASP A 284 18.68 -24.74 29.41
CA ASP A 284 17.72 -25.04 30.45
C ASP A 284 16.64 -26.00 29.92
N GLU A 285 16.13 -25.80 28.71
CA GLU A 285 15.17 -26.72 28.08
C GLU A 285 15.73 -28.16 27.96
N ILE A 286 16.98 -28.30 27.50
CA ILE A 286 17.64 -29.60 27.32
C ILE A 286 17.90 -30.28 28.66
N VAL A 287 18.44 -29.55 29.64
CA VAL A 287 18.86 -30.14 30.91
C VAL A 287 17.65 -30.42 31.79
N LEU A 288 16.67 -29.51 31.88
CA LEU A 288 15.41 -29.73 32.60
C LEU A 288 14.57 -30.85 31.99
N GLY A 289 14.54 -30.97 30.65
CA GLY A 289 13.82 -32.03 29.96
C GLY A 289 14.38 -33.43 30.22
N ASN A 290 15.65 -33.54 30.63
CA ASN A 290 16.39 -34.81 30.69
C ASN A 290 17.01 -35.14 32.06
N SER A 291 16.98 -34.21 33.03
CA SER A 291 17.56 -34.35 34.37
C SER A 291 16.50 -34.19 35.45
N ASP A 292 16.55 -35.03 36.50
CA ASP A 292 15.61 -34.98 37.63
C ASP A 292 16.40 -34.73 38.93
N PRO A 293 16.36 -33.51 39.50
CA PRO A 293 17.16 -33.12 40.67
C PRO A 293 16.88 -33.95 41.95
N GLU A 294 15.77 -34.69 41.99
CA GLU A 294 15.41 -35.58 43.10
C GLU A 294 16.10 -36.95 43.01
N LYS A 295 16.53 -37.36 41.81
CA LYS A 295 17.14 -38.66 41.53
C LYS A 295 18.65 -38.54 41.32
N PRO A 296 19.42 -39.61 41.61
CA PRO A 296 20.85 -39.58 41.36
C PRO A 296 21.16 -39.45 39.85
N PRO A 297 22.30 -38.84 39.48
CA PRO A 297 22.70 -38.63 38.09
C PRO A 297 22.68 -39.88 37.20
N THR A 298 22.82 -41.07 37.79
CA THR A 298 22.72 -42.36 37.11
C THR A 298 21.39 -42.57 36.38
N TYR A 299 20.29 -42.00 36.91
CA TYR A 299 18.94 -42.07 36.35
C TYR A 299 18.66 -40.97 35.32
N TRP A 300 19.55 -39.99 35.16
CA TRP A 300 19.39 -38.91 34.19
C TRP A 300 19.65 -39.42 32.76
N LYS A 301 18.97 -38.82 31.79
CA LYS A 301 19.12 -39.18 30.36
C LYS A 301 20.32 -38.45 29.74
N LEU A 302 21.49 -38.60 30.35
CA LEU A 302 22.72 -37.90 29.94
C LEU A 302 23.12 -38.13 28.48
N GLY A 303 22.84 -39.33 27.94
CA GLY A 303 23.08 -39.61 26.52
C GLY A 303 22.19 -38.80 25.58
N LYS A 304 20.98 -38.41 26.01
CA LYS A 304 20.11 -37.51 25.24
C LYS A 304 20.57 -36.07 25.33
N ILE A 305 20.98 -35.61 26.52
CA ILE A 305 21.56 -34.27 26.73
C ILE A 305 22.75 -34.06 25.81
N LEU A 306 23.69 -35.01 25.78
CA LEU A 306 24.85 -34.95 24.88
C LEU A 306 24.41 -34.95 23.40
N GLY A 307 23.47 -35.81 23.02
CA GLY A 307 22.98 -35.89 21.63
C GLY A 307 22.32 -34.59 21.15
N GLU A 308 21.44 -34.01 21.97
CA GLU A 308 20.75 -32.74 21.69
C GLU A 308 21.75 -31.58 21.66
N PHE A 309 22.70 -31.53 22.59
CA PHE A 309 23.73 -30.49 22.63
C PHE A 309 24.70 -30.56 21.44
N ILE A 310 25.10 -31.77 21.02
CA ILE A 310 25.94 -32.00 19.83
C ILE A 310 25.21 -31.58 18.55
N GLN A 311 23.89 -31.74 18.49
CA GLN A 311 23.08 -31.38 17.32
C GLN A 311 22.95 -29.85 17.13
N ILE A 312 23.10 -29.06 18.21
CA ILE A 312 22.89 -27.61 18.20
C ILE A 312 24.08 -26.83 17.60
N GLY A 313 25.28 -27.42 17.50
CA GLY A 313 26.43 -26.73 16.93
C GLY A 313 27.44 -27.63 16.22
N GLU A 314 27.70 -27.36 14.94
CA GLU A 314 28.77 -28.02 14.17
C GLU A 314 30.15 -27.83 14.83
N VAL A 315 30.40 -26.67 15.47
CA VAL A 315 31.64 -26.37 16.23
C VAL A 315 31.77 -27.21 17.52
N LEU A 316 30.62 -27.61 18.09
CA LEU A 316 30.56 -28.44 19.30
C LEU A 316 30.76 -29.92 18.98
N HIS A 317 30.35 -30.34 17.78
CA HIS A 317 30.48 -31.73 17.33
C HIS A 317 31.92 -32.24 17.41
N ASP A 318 32.90 -31.44 16.99
CA ASP A 318 34.31 -31.81 17.06
C ASP A 318 34.88 -31.80 18.49
N SER A 319 34.35 -30.93 19.36
CA SER A 319 34.80 -30.83 20.76
C SER A 319 34.28 -31.96 21.64
N PHE A 320 33.08 -32.47 21.34
CA PHE A 320 32.44 -33.57 22.08
C PHE A 320 32.56 -34.93 21.38
N LYS A 321 33.32 -35.03 20.28
CA LYS A 321 33.54 -36.28 19.54
C LYS A 321 34.36 -37.27 20.36
N GLY A 322 33.71 -38.34 20.81
CA GLY A 322 34.36 -39.44 21.54
C GLY A 322 34.03 -39.54 23.03
N PHE A 323 33.26 -38.60 23.59
CA PHE A 323 32.81 -38.68 24.98
C PHE A 323 31.56 -39.55 25.13
N THR A 324 31.56 -40.39 26.16
CA THR A 324 30.49 -41.34 26.45
C THR A 324 29.67 -40.91 27.66
N LYS A 325 28.47 -41.49 27.83
CA LYS A 325 27.61 -41.30 29.01
C LYS A 325 28.38 -41.50 30.33
N GLN A 326 29.37 -42.40 30.34
CA GLN A 326 30.14 -42.75 31.52
C GLN A 326 31.12 -41.64 31.93
N ASP A 327 31.60 -40.84 30.97
CA ASP A 327 32.52 -39.72 31.23
C ASP A 327 31.80 -38.53 31.87
N VAL A 328 30.55 -38.29 31.48
CA VAL A 328 29.67 -37.29 32.11
C VAL A 328 29.28 -37.72 33.52
N LEU A 329 28.96 -38.99 33.72
CA LEU A 329 28.60 -39.53 35.05
C LEU A 329 29.77 -39.43 36.04
N SER A 330 30.95 -39.90 35.64
CA SER A 330 32.16 -39.83 36.48
C SER A 330 32.51 -38.38 36.85
N SER A 331 32.42 -37.46 35.89
CA SER A 331 32.64 -36.03 36.13
C SER A 331 31.67 -35.44 37.15
N LEU A 332 30.39 -35.83 37.10
CA LEU A 332 29.37 -35.33 38.04
C LEU A 332 29.53 -35.92 39.44
N GLU A 333 29.98 -37.17 39.55
CA GLU A 333 30.26 -37.84 40.82
C GLU A 333 31.49 -37.24 41.54
N GLU A 334 32.56 -36.92 40.80
CA GLU A 334 33.75 -36.24 41.35
C GLU A 334 33.45 -34.83 41.85
N VAL A 335 32.58 -34.10 41.15
CA VAL A 335 32.20 -32.73 41.50
C VAL A 335 31.26 -32.68 42.71
N TYR A 336 30.37 -33.67 42.89
CA TYR A 336 29.54 -33.77 44.10
C TYR A 336 30.38 -33.92 45.39
N GLY A 337 31.58 -34.51 45.29
CA GLY A 337 32.53 -34.64 46.41
C GLY A 337 33.35 -33.38 46.73
N SER A 338 33.31 -32.36 45.88
CA SER A 338 34.18 -31.18 45.99
C SER A 338 33.54 -30.05 46.83
N LYS A 339 34.28 -29.52 47.82
CA LYS A 339 33.79 -28.49 48.77
C LYS A 339 33.86 -27.05 48.25
N PHE A 340 34.69 -26.78 47.25
CA PHE A 340 34.88 -25.43 46.70
C PHE A 340 34.99 -25.49 45.17
N ILE A 341 34.23 -24.65 44.48
CA ILE A 341 34.21 -24.54 43.01
C ILE A 341 34.44 -23.09 42.61
N THR A 342 35.49 -22.84 41.82
CA THR A 342 35.76 -21.52 41.25
C THR A 342 34.85 -21.30 40.04
N VAL A 343 33.95 -20.31 40.14
CA VAL A 343 32.90 -20.08 39.15
C VAL A 343 33.44 -19.66 37.77
N ASP A 344 34.51 -18.85 37.73
CA ASP A 344 35.00 -18.23 36.50
C ASP A 344 35.77 -19.18 35.56
N THR A 345 36.26 -20.32 36.07
CA THR A 345 37.09 -21.28 35.32
C THR A 345 36.56 -22.71 35.47
N PHE A 346 35.28 -22.86 35.79
CA PHE A 346 34.69 -24.17 36.03
C PHE A 346 34.65 -24.98 34.72
N SER A 347 35.20 -26.19 34.78
CA SER A 347 35.07 -27.20 33.74
C SER A 347 34.87 -28.55 34.42
N LEU A 348 34.10 -29.43 33.78
CA LEU A 348 33.90 -30.79 34.28
C LEU A 348 35.17 -31.63 33.97
N PRO A 349 35.70 -32.42 34.92
CA PRO A 349 37.04 -33.03 34.82
C PRO A 349 37.28 -33.89 33.57
N ASN A 350 36.28 -34.64 33.12
CA ASN A 350 36.37 -35.54 31.96
C ASN A 350 35.68 -34.98 30.71
N LEU A 351 35.44 -33.68 30.66
CA LEU A 351 34.77 -33.02 29.54
C LEU A 351 35.64 -31.90 28.95
N PRO A 352 35.44 -31.54 27.66
CA PRO A 352 36.31 -30.59 26.98
C PRO A 352 36.33 -29.23 27.68
N MET A 353 37.48 -28.56 27.65
CA MET A 353 37.55 -27.17 28.05
C MET A 353 36.84 -26.31 27.00
N HIS A 354 36.13 -25.28 27.46
CA HIS A 354 35.38 -24.44 26.56
C HIS A 354 36.28 -23.75 25.53
N PRO A 355 35.84 -23.60 24.26
CA PRO A 355 36.65 -22.97 23.22
C PRO A 355 37.00 -21.51 23.57
N ASN A 356 38.28 -21.16 23.34
CA ASN A 356 38.86 -19.84 23.64
C ASN A 356 38.17 -18.67 22.89
N GLY A 357 37.39 -18.95 21.85
CA GLY A 357 36.66 -17.93 21.06
C GLY A 357 35.64 -17.13 21.87
N PHE A 358 35.08 -17.69 22.95
CA PHE A 358 34.12 -17.00 23.82
C PHE A 358 34.76 -16.26 25.00
N ARG A 359 36.10 -16.13 25.05
CA ARG A 359 36.80 -15.53 26.20
C ARG A 359 36.65 -14.01 26.28
N SER A 360 36.51 -13.33 25.14
CA SER A 360 36.15 -11.90 25.07
C SER A 360 34.69 -11.65 25.48
N ILE A 361 33.86 -12.68 25.34
CA ILE A 361 32.41 -12.67 25.56
C ILE A 361 32.06 -13.11 27.01
N ARG A 362 32.92 -13.92 27.66
CA ARG A 362 32.83 -14.27 29.09
C ARG A 362 33.50 -13.22 29.96
N LYS A 363 32.78 -12.14 30.28
CA LYS A 363 33.21 -11.22 31.33
C LYS A 363 32.94 -11.87 32.70
N LYS A 364 33.83 -11.69 33.67
CA LYS A 364 33.65 -12.22 35.05
C LYS A 364 32.28 -11.84 35.64
N VAL A 365 31.82 -10.63 35.35
CA VAL A 365 30.52 -10.11 35.79
C VAL A 365 29.34 -10.87 35.17
N SER A 366 29.42 -11.31 33.91
CA SER A 366 28.31 -12.01 33.25
C SER A 366 28.21 -13.47 33.71
N SER A 367 29.34 -14.17 33.88
CA SER A 367 29.36 -15.53 34.43
C SER A 367 28.88 -15.59 35.88
N LEU A 368 29.21 -14.59 36.70
CA LEU A 368 28.75 -14.51 38.09
C LEU A 368 27.24 -14.18 38.18
N LYS A 369 26.76 -13.22 37.38
CA LYS A 369 25.31 -12.92 37.28
C LYS A 369 24.49 -14.13 36.82
N ARG A 370 25.02 -14.90 35.85
CA ARG A 370 24.38 -16.13 35.37
C ARG A 370 24.33 -17.21 36.43
N TRP A 371 25.44 -17.44 37.14
CA TRP A 371 25.47 -18.38 38.24
C TRP A 371 24.45 -18.02 39.33
N HIS A 372 24.34 -16.74 39.66
CA HIS A 372 23.32 -16.23 40.57
C HIS A 372 21.91 -16.52 40.05
N ALA A 373 21.62 -16.22 38.79
CA ALA A 373 20.32 -16.49 38.18
C ALA A 373 19.94 -17.98 38.22
N ILE A 374 20.87 -18.89 37.89
CA ILE A 374 20.64 -20.35 37.95
C ILE A 374 20.40 -20.83 39.39
N CYS A 375 21.04 -20.21 40.38
CA CYS A 375 20.89 -20.58 41.79
C CYS A 375 19.63 -19.99 42.44
N GLU A 376 19.18 -18.82 41.99
CA GLU A 376 17.95 -18.17 42.43
C GLU A 376 16.69 -18.67 41.72
N ASP A 377 16.84 -19.47 40.67
CA ASP A 377 15.71 -19.99 39.90
C ASP A 377 14.89 -20.99 40.73
N ASP A 378 13.78 -20.50 41.28
CA ASP A 378 12.81 -21.27 42.07
C ASP A 378 11.95 -22.24 41.22
N THR A 379 12.07 -22.20 39.88
CA THR A 379 11.34 -23.12 38.99
C THR A 379 11.91 -24.55 38.97
N LEU A 380 13.16 -24.70 39.44
CA LEU A 380 13.83 -25.99 39.59
C LEU A 380 13.23 -26.79 40.75
N LYS A 381 12.99 -28.09 40.54
CA LYS A 381 12.61 -29.00 41.63
C LYS A 381 13.71 -29.04 42.69
N LYS A 382 13.36 -28.73 43.95
CA LYS A 382 14.30 -28.75 45.07
C LYS A 382 14.60 -30.20 45.46
N GLY A 383 15.84 -30.64 45.25
CA GLY A 383 16.25 -32.03 45.45
C GLY A 383 17.71 -32.17 45.90
N ARG A 384 18.10 -33.35 46.37
CA ARG A 384 19.45 -33.63 46.89
C ARG A 384 20.55 -33.39 45.83
N TYR A 385 20.20 -33.45 44.55
CA TYR A 385 21.12 -33.27 43.41
C TYR A 385 20.88 -31.95 42.64
N GLN A 386 20.22 -30.97 43.26
CA GLN A 386 20.00 -29.64 42.66
C GLN A 386 21.32 -28.93 42.31
N VAL A 387 22.31 -28.98 43.20
CA VAL A 387 23.63 -28.35 42.97
C VAL A 387 24.33 -28.97 41.76
N THR A 388 24.26 -30.29 41.59
CA THR A 388 24.83 -30.99 40.43
C THR A 388 24.10 -30.67 39.13
N SER A 389 22.78 -30.46 39.18
CA SER A 389 22.00 -29.99 38.02
C SER A 389 22.43 -28.57 37.64
N ASN A 390 22.51 -27.66 38.61
CA ASN A 390 22.90 -26.26 38.38
C ASN A 390 24.32 -26.13 37.82
N LEU A 391 25.24 -26.99 38.24
CA LEU A 391 26.60 -27.05 37.69
C LEU A 391 26.62 -27.55 36.25
N LEU A 392 25.74 -28.50 35.90
CA LEU A 392 25.57 -28.97 34.53
C LEU A 392 24.95 -27.88 33.63
N HIS A 393 23.92 -27.15 34.13
CA HIS A 393 23.33 -26.00 33.43
C HIS A 393 24.37 -24.93 33.15
N LYS A 394 25.19 -24.62 34.15
CA LYS A 394 26.24 -23.61 34.00
C LYS A 394 27.33 -24.06 33.03
N TYR A 395 27.80 -25.30 33.13
CA TYR A 395 28.83 -25.81 32.22
C TYR A 395 28.33 -25.80 30.76
N LEU A 396 27.13 -26.31 30.49
CA LEU A 396 26.59 -26.34 29.12
C LEU A 396 26.19 -24.94 28.61
N GLY A 397 25.75 -24.03 29.48
CA GLY A 397 25.41 -22.64 29.11
C GLY A 397 26.63 -21.73 28.92
N ASP A 398 27.77 -22.09 29.51
CA ASP A 398 29.06 -21.40 29.33
C ASP A 398 29.90 -22.00 28.18
N PHE A 399 29.52 -23.17 27.65
CA PHE A 399 30.13 -23.79 26.47
C PHE A 399 29.53 -23.20 25.19
#